data_AF-A0A6A6F0Z9-F1
#
_entry.id   AF-A0A6A6F0Z9-F1
#
_cell.length_a   1.000
_cell.length_b   1.000
_cell.length_c   1.000
_cell.angle_alpha   90.00
_cell.angle_beta   90.00
_cell.angle_gamma   90.00
#
_symmetry.space_group_name_H-M   'P 1'
#
loop_
_entity.id
_entity.type
_entity.pdbx_description
1 polymer ?
#
loop_
_entity_poly.entity_id
_entity_poly.type
_entity_poly.pdbx_seq_one_letter_code
_entity_poly.pdbx_strand_id
1 'polypeptide(L)'
;MRSNSISSISSRASSAEPEPTMQIFVKDLAGETFPLTIPATTTISTLRSMLALRTNIPETSLRIVHAGKHLNSASSTLSTYNIASDSTLHMTLPLRGGGPKKIRCAFKDCKEGIARITGDCTFCNKQYCNKHRMLESHSCTGLEDCKKEEKERNREKLESERTVAIKGI
;
A
#
# COMPACT_ATOMS: atom_id res chain seq x y z
N MET A 1 6.12 -77.34 22.62
CA MET A 1 7.24 -77.05 21.70
C MET A 1 7.04 -75.63 21.16
N ARG A 2 8.02 -74.76 21.39
CA ARG A 2 7.98 -73.32 21.10
C ARG A 2 8.46 -73.09 19.67
N SER A 3 7.65 -72.45 18.82
CA SER A 3 8.09 -72.00 17.50
C SER A 3 8.04 -70.47 17.48
N ASN A 4 9.16 -69.86 17.87
CA ASN A 4 9.39 -68.42 17.73
C ASN A 4 10.08 -68.20 16.38
N SER A 5 9.34 -67.75 15.37
CA SER A 5 9.91 -67.27 14.12
C SER A 5 10.35 -65.82 14.30
N ILE A 6 11.64 -65.62 14.57
CA ILE A 6 12.24 -64.28 14.64
C ILE A 6 12.43 -63.82 13.19
N SER A 7 11.48 -63.05 12.68
CA SER A 7 11.61 -62.34 11.42
C SER A 7 12.66 -61.24 11.62
N SER A 8 13.84 -61.43 11.04
CA SER A 8 14.89 -60.41 10.96
C SER A 8 14.33 -59.20 10.21
N ILE A 9 13.90 -58.20 10.97
CA ILE A 9 13.65 -56.86 10.45
C ILE A 9 15.00 -56.28 10.00
N SER A 10 15.34 -56.51 8.74
CA SER A 10 16.40 -55.75 8.08
C SER A 10 15.96 -54.29 8.03
N SER A 11 16.36 -53.52 9.04
CA SER A 11 16.40 -52.08 8.97
C SER A 11 17.30 -51.71 7.79
N ARG A 12 16.67 -51.48 6.64
CA ARG A 12 17.26 -50.67 5.58
C ARG A 12 17.42 -49.27 6.18
N ALA A 13 18.51 -49.07 6.92
CA ALA A 13 19.11 -47.77 7.07
C ALA A 13 19.41 -47.33 5.64
N SER A 14 18.54 -46.48 5.10
CA SER A 14 18.81 -45.77 3.87
C SER A 14 20.12 -45.02 4.11
N SER A 15 21.22 -45.54 3.58
CA SER A 15 22.47 -44.82 3.48
C SER A 15 22.14 -43.49 2.82
N ALA A 16 22.14 -42.42 3.61
CA ALA A 16 22.01 -41.07 3.09
C ALA A 16 23.33 -40.78 2.39
N GLU A 17 23.40 -41.16 1.11
CA GLU A 17 24.39 -40.61 0.19
C GLU A 17 24.33 -39.08 0.33
N PRO A 18 25.45 -38.38 0.50
CA PRO A 18 25.45 -36.93 0.59
C PRO A 18 24.98 -36.37 -0.76
N GLU A 19 23.70 -35.99 -0.82
CA GLU A 19 23.13 -35.26 -1.94
C GLU A 19 24.03 -34.05 -2.24
N PRO A 20 24.33 -33.76 -3.53
CA PRO A 20 25.17 -32.63 -3.90
C PRO A 20 24.54 -31.35 -3.37
N THR A 21 25.17 -30.75 -2.37
CA THR A 21 24.77 -29.46 -1.80
C THR A 21 25.33 -28.34 -2.67
N MET A 22 24.52 -27.32 -2.91
CA MET A 22 24.94 -26.10 -3.59
C MET A 22 24.85 -24.90 -2.65
N GLN A 23 25.68 -23.90 -2.91
CA GLN A 23 25.64 -22.63 -2.18
C GLN A 23 24.91 -21.58 -3.02
N ILE A 24 23.94 -20.91 -2.41
CA ILE A 24 23.24 -19.77 -3.00
C ILE A 24 23.37 -18.55 -2.10
N PHE A 25 23.08 -17.37 -2.63
CA PHE A 25 23.11 -16.11 -1.89
C PHE A 25 21.71 -15.53 -1.78
N VAL A 26 21.34 -15.07 -0.60
CA VAL A 26 20.05 -14.39 -0.39
C VAL A 26 20.32 -12.99 0.12
N LYS A 27 19.79 -12.01 -0.61
CA LYS A 27 19.79 -10.60 -0.23
C LYS A 27 18.51 -10.29 0.53
N ASP A 28 18.66 -9.91 1.80
CA ASP A 28 17.54 -9.57 2.68
C ASP A 28 16.97 -8.17 2.37
N LEU A 29 15.85 -7.83 3.01
CA LEU A 29 15.20 -6.53 2.96
C LEU A 29 16.10 -5.38 3.41
N ALA A 30 17.04 -5.64 4.32
CA ALA A 30 18.06 -4.67 4.74
C ALA A 30 19.16 -4.45 3.68
N GLY A 31 19.21 -5.28 2.64
CA GLY A 31 20.23 -5.24 1.60
C GLY A 31 21.49 -6.06 1.92
N GLU A 32 21.57 -6.68 3.10
CA GLU A 32 22.63 -7.61 3.46
C GLU A 32 22.49 -8.92 2.70
N THR A 33 23.61 -9.49 2.26
CA THR A 33 23.63 -10.76 1.52
C THR A 33 24.24 -11.84 2.41
N PHE A 34 23.52 -12.94 2.58
CA PHE A 34 24.02 -14.09 3.35
C PHE A 34 24.04 -15.36 2.49
N PRO A 35 25.08 -16.21 2.66
CA PRO A 35 25.15 -17.49 1.99
C PRO A 35 24.20 -18.51 2.63
N LEU A 36 23.65 -19.40 1.81
CA LEU A 36 22.78 -20.48 2.23
C LEU A 36 23.13 -21.76 1.46
N THR A 37 23.47 -22.82 2.19
CA THR A 37 23.83 -24.13 1.61
C THR A 37 22.61 -25.04 1.60
N ILE A 38 22.16 -25.44 0.42
CA ILE A 38 20.97 -26.28 0.20
C ILE A 38 21.15 -27.25 -0.96
N PRO A 39 20.54 -28.44 -0.92
CA PRO A 39 20.45 -29.33 -2.08
C PRO A 39 19.70 -28.70 -3.27
N ALA A 40 20.06 -29.08 -4.50
CA ALA A 40 19.33 -28.63 -5.70
C ALA A 40 17.88 -29.16 -5.77
N THR A 41 17.60 -30.28 -5.09
CA THR A 41 16.30 -30.94 -5.00
C THR A 41 15.34 -30.27 -4.00
N THR A 42 15.81 -29.30 -3.23
CA THR A 42 15.02 -28.55 -2.25
C THR A 42 13.87 -27.80 -2.93
N THR A 43 12.70 -27.81 -2.29
CA THR A 43 11.49 -27.11 -2.76
C THR A 43 11.48 -25.64 -2.34
N ILE A 44 10.70 -24.81 -3.03
CA ILE A 44 10.53 -23.41 -2.62
C ILE A 44 9.83 -23.29 -1.25
N SER A 45 8.96 -24.23 -0.89
CA SER A 45 8.33 -24.24 0.45
C SER A 45 9.38 -24.36 1.56
N THR A 46 10.29 -25.31 1.44
CA THR A 46 11.36 -25.54 2.44
C THR A 46 12.35 -24.38 2.47
N LEU A 47 12.72 -23.81 1.31
CA LEU A 47 13.52 -22.58 1.24
C LEU A 47 12.85 -21.42 2.00
N ARG A 48 11.54 -21.22 1.83
CA ARG A 48 10.80 -20.16 2.53
C ARG A 48 10.78 -20.36 4.04
N SER A 49 10.56 -21.59 4.51
CA SER A 49 10.60 -21.89 5.94
C SER A 49 11.98 -21.61 6.54
N MET A 50 13.05 -22.00 5.84
CA MET A 50 14.42 -21.73 6.27
C MET A 50 14.72 -20.22 6.33
N LEU A 51 14.27 -19.46 5.34
CA LEU A 51 14.43 -18.00 5.32
C LEU A 51 13.59 -17.32 6.40
N ALA A 52 12.36 -17.76 6.61
CA ALA A 52 11.48 -17.22 7.65
C ALA A 52 12.10 -17.37 9.05
N LEU A 53 12.71 -18.52 9.34
CA LEU A 53 13.43 -18.77 10.59
C LEU A 53 14.67 -17.88 10.74
N ARG A 54 15.40 -17.62 9.65
CA ARG A 54 16.61 -16.81 9.67
C ARG A 54 16.34 -15.32 9.79
N THR A 55 15.31 -14.82 9.11
CA THR A 55 15.00 -13.38 9.06
C THR A 55 13.92 -12.95 10.05
N ASN A 56 13.30 -13.89 10.79
CA ASN A 56 12.16 -13.64 11.68
C ASN A 56 10.94 -13.02 10.97
N ILE A 57 10.76 -13.30 9.68
CA ILE A 57 9.65 -12.80 8.87
C ILE A 57 8.72 -13.97 8.53
N PRO A 58 7.40 -13.88 8.77
CA PRO A 58 6.49 -14.98 8.50
C PRO A 58 6.43 -15.30 7.00
N GLU A 59 6.34 -16.59 6.65
CA GLU A 59 6.34 -17.09 5.28
C GLU A 59 5.29 -16.42 4.38
N THR A 60 4.14 -16.04 4.95
CA THR A 60 3.03 -15.37 4.22
C THR A 60 3.41 -13.99 3.71
N SER A 61 4.34 -13.31 4.39
CA SER A 61 4.82 -11.98 4.03
C SER A 61 6.11 -12.02 3.20
N LEU A 62 6.79 -13.17 3.17
CA LEU A 62 8.08 -13.35 2.53
C LEU A 62 7.91 -13.53 1.02
N ARG A 63 8.46 -12.60 0.23
CA ARG A 63 8.47 -12.69 -1.23
C ARG A 63 9.91 -12.83 -1.72
N ILE A 64 10.17 -13.88 -2.48
CA ILE A 64 11.49 -14.18 -3.05
C ILE A 64 11.42 -13.99 -4.56
N VAL A 65 12.43 -13.33 -5.12
CA VAL A 65 12.56 -13.06 -6.55
C VAL A 65 13.91 -13.57 -7.05
N HIS A 66 13.89 -14.22 -8.20
CA HIS A 66 15.08 -14.62 -8.95
C HIS A 66 14.89 -14.27 -10.43
N ALA A 67 15.88 -13.64 -11.06
CA ALA A 67 15.84 -13.26 -12.48
C ALA A 67 14.52 -12.56 -12.92
N GLY A 68 13.95 -11.72 -12.04
CA GLY A 68 12.68 -11.03 -12.28
C GLY A 68 11.42 -11.89 -12.12
N LYS A 69 11.54 -13.18 -11.81
CA LYS A 69 10.42 -14.09 -11.54
C LYS A 69 10.21 -14.29 -10.05
N HIS A 70 8.96 -14.16 -9.60
CA HIS A 70 8.58 -14.48 -8.22
C HIS A 70 8.57 -16.00 -8.01
N LEU A 71 9.26 -16.48 -6.98
CA LEU A 71 9.21 -17.88 -6.56
C LEU A 71 7.93 -18.12 -5.75
N ASN A 72 6.78 -18.22 -6.41
CA ASN A 72 5.47 -18.37 -5.76
C ASN A 72 4.98 -19.82 -5.63
N SER A 73 5.47 -20.72 -6.47
CA SER A 73 5.02 -22.11 -6.56
C SER A 73 5.66 -22.96 -5.46
N ALA A 74 4.87 -23.44 -4.51
CA ALA A 74 5.38 -24.17 -3.34
C ALA A 74 5.97 -25.56 -3.66
N SER A 75 5.49 -26.22 -4.73
CA SER A 75 5.90 -27.57 -5.13
C SER A 75 7.09 -27.63 -6.10
N SER A 76 7.51 -26.48 -6.63
CA SER A 76 8.63 -26.41 -7.58
C SER A 76 9.96 -26.41 -6.84
N THR A 77 10.95 -27.10 -7.43
CA THR A 77 12.32 -27.17 -6.90
C THR A 77 13.19 -26.05 -7.43
N LEU A 78 14.33 -25.81 -6.80
CA LEU A 78 15.28 -24.78 -7.23
C LEU A 78 15.77 -25.00 -8.67
N SER A 79 16.01 -26.26 -9.05
CA SER A 79 16.38 -26.63 -10.42
C SER A 79 15.34 -26.21 -11.46
N THR A 80 14.04 -26.28 -11.14
CA THR A 80 12.97 -25.87 -12.08
C THR A 80 12.92 -24.37 -12.34
N TYR A 81 13.51 -23.57 -11.45
CA TYR A 81 13.67 -22.12 -11.62
C TYR A 81 15.06 -21.73 -12.14
N ASN A 82 15.85 -22.70 -12.60
CA ASN A 82 17.22 -22.51 -13.07
C ASN A 82 18.12 -21.83 -12.02
N ILE A 83 17.84 -22.05 -10.73
CA ILE A 83 18.67 -21.56 -9.64
C ILE A 83 19.86 -22.51 -9.50
N ALA A 84 21.03 -22.05 -9.91
CA ALA A 84 22.29 -22.78 -9.83
C ALA A 84 23.10 -22.37 -8.59
N SER A 85 24.25 -23.02 -8.39
CA SER A 85 25.28 -22.54 -7.48
C SER A 85 25.61 -21.07 -7.75
N ASP A 86 25.89 -20.33 -6.68
CA ASP A 86 26.21 -18.90 -6.68
C ASP A 86 25.08 -17.97 -7.16
N SER A 87 23.87 -18.51 -7.36
CA SER A 87 22.70 -17.69 -7.69
C SER A 87 22.31 -16.76 -6.54
N THR A 88 21.99 -15.51 -6.88
CA THR A 88 21.46 -14.54 -5.92
C THR A 88 19.94 -14.48 -5.98
N LEU A 89 19.30 -14.63 -4.82
CA LEU A 89 17.88 -14.44 -4.59
C LEU A 89 17.65 -13.12 -3.86
N HIS A 90 16.57 -12.43 -4.20
CA HIS A 90 16.20 -11.17 -3.56
C HIS A 90 14.93 -11.33 -2.74
N MET A 91 15.01 -10.98 -1.46
CA MET A 91 13.83 -10.78 -0.63
C MET A 91 13.21 -9.43 -0.97
N THR A 92 11.90 -9.40 -1.15
CA THR A 92 11.14 -8.21 -1.54
C THR A 92 9.94 -8.02 -0.63
N LEU A 93 9.60 -6.77 -0.34
CA LEU A 93 8.37 -6.43 0.36
C LEU A 93 7.20 -6.36 -0.62
N PRO A 94 5.96 -6.68 -0.19
CA PRO A 94 4.78 -6.34 -0.96
C PRO A 94 4.77 -4.83 -1.23
N LEU A 95 4.68 -4.45 -2.51
CA LEU A 95 4.41 -3.06 -2.87
C LEU A 95 3.04 -2.69 -2.31
N ARG A 96 3.01 -1.79 -1.32
CA ARG A 96 1.75 -1.21 -0.82
C ARG A 96 1.27 -0.19 -1.85
N GLY A 97 0.57 -0.69 -2.88
CA GLY A 97 -0.08 0.15 -3.89
C GLY A 97 -1.28 0.86 -3.28
N GLY A 98 -1.20 2.18 -3.11
CA GLY A 98 -2.27 2.98 -2.54
C GLY A 98 -1.81 4.37 -2.19
N GLY A 99 -1.43 5.17 -3.20
CA GLY A 99 -1.24 6.59 -2.99
C GLY A 99 -2.52 7.22 -2.43
N PRO A 100 -2.44 8.24 -1.56
CA PRO A 100 -3.62 8.87 -0.99
C PRO A 100 -4.55 9.33 -2.12
N LYS A 101 -5.81 8.87 -2.09
CA LYS A 101 -6.81 9.31 -3.06
C LYS A 101 -6.90 10.83 -2.96
N LYS A 102 -6.54 11.54 -4.05
CA LYS A 102 -6.65 12.99 -4.11
C LYS A 102 -8.11 13.36 -3.87
N ILE A 103 -8.38 14.07 -2.78
CA ILE A 103 -9.73 14.55 -2.46
C ILE A 103 -10.13 15.54 -3.58
N ARG A 104 -11.34 15.35 -4.13
CA ARG A 104 -11.83 16.07 -5.30
C ARG A 104 -12.81 17.17 -4.93
N CYS A 105 -12.93 18.15 -5.81
CA CYS A 105 -13.91 19.22 -5.72
C CYS A 105 -15.33 18.67 -5.59
N ALA A 106 -16.12 19.24 -4.69
CA ALA A 106 -17.51 18.85 -4.42
C ALA A 106 -18.51 19.37 -5.48
N PHE A 107 -18.07 20.24 -6.41
CA PHE A 107 -18.91 20.73 -7.49
C PHE A 107 -19.24 19.63 -8.50
N LYS A 108 -20.49 19.58 -8.98
CA LYS A 108 -20.94 18.60 -9.99
C LYS A 108 -20.06 18.72 -11.24
N ASP A 109 -19.64 17.57 -11.78
CA ASP A 109 -18.80 17.46 -12.98
C ASP A 109 -17.37 18.05 -12.89
N CYS A 110 -16.95 18.54 -11.72
CA CYS A 110 -15.58 18.98 -11.52
C CYS A 110 -14.66 17.80 -11.15
N LYS A 111 -13.63 17.55 -11.97
CA LYS A 111 -12.64 16.48 -11.74
C LYS A 111 -11.34 16.98 -11.09
N GLU A 112 -11.26 18.28 -10.77
CA GLU A 112 -10.07 18.88 -10.18
C GLU A 112 -9.92 18.55 -8.69
N GLY A 113 -8.67 18.57 -8.21
CA GLY A 113 -8.36 18.43 -6.80
C GLY A 113 -8.73 19.69 -6.01
N ILE A 114 -8.94 19.52 -4.71
CA ILE A 114 -9.24 20.63 -3.80
C ILE A 114 -8.05 21.59 -3.66
N ALA A 115 -8.33 22.88 -3.48
CA ALA A 115 -7.32 23.87 -3.15
C ALA A 115 -6.76 23.59 -1.75
N ARG A 116 -5.46 23.35 -1.64
CA ARG A 116 -4.82 22.81 -0.43
C ARG A 116 -4.89 23.71 0.82
N ILE A 117 -5.05 25.02 0.65
CA ILE A 117 -4.98 26.00 1.75
C ILE A 117 -6.35 26.58 2.07
N THR A 118 -7.25 26.67 1.08
CA THR A 118 -8.53 27.36 1.29
C THR A 118 -9.63 26.81 0.38
N GLY A 119 -9.63 25.50 0.19
CA GLY A 119 -10.68 24.83 -0.57
C GLY A 119 -11.99 24.72 0.19
N ASP A 120 -11.99 24.91 1.51
CA ASP A 120 -13.14 24.72 2.38
C ASP A 120 -14.06 25.94 2.38
N CYS A 121 -15.33 25.74 2.05
CA CYS A 121 -16.35 26.78 2.14
C CYS A 121 -17.01 26.73 3.53
N THR A 122 -16.93 27.84 4.26
CA THR A 122 -17.48 28.00 5.63
C THR A 122 -19.00 27.97 5.69
N PHE A 123 -19.68 28.25 4.57
CA PHE A 123 -21.14 28.32 4.52
C PHE A 123 -21.78 26.96 4.26
N CYS A 124 -21.19 26.14 3.39
CA CYS A 124 -21.76 24.85 3.00
C CYS A 124 -20.93 23.64 3.48
N ASN A 125 -19.82 23.87 4.20
CA ASN A 125 -18.91 22.85 4.74
C ASN A 125 -18.38 21.86 3.70
N LYS A 126 -18.25 22.30 2.45
CA LYS A 126 -17.77 21.50 1.32
C LYS A 126 -16.43 22.02 0.80
N GLN A 127 -15.72 21.14 0.10
CA GLN A 127 -14.36 21.40 -0.39
C GLN A 127 -14.34 21.58 -1.91
N TYR A 128 -13.63 22.61 -2.38
CA TYR A 128 -13.63 23.04 -3.76
C TYR A 128 -12.22 23.26 -4.32
N CYS A 129 -12.09 23.14 -5.64
CA CYS A 129 -10.86 23.51 -6.34
C CYS A 129 -10.72 25.03 -6.46
N ASN A 130 -9.59 25.52 -6.98
CA ASN A 130 -9.37 26.95 -7.19
C ASN A 130 -10.44 27.62 -8.08
N LYS A 131 -11.05 26.87 -9.03
CA LYS A 131 -12.10 27.39 -9.91
C LYS A 131 -13.47 27.51 -9.23
N HIS A 132 -13.74 26.71 -8.21
CA HIS A 132 -15.04 26.63 -7.55
C HIS A 132 -15.01 27.11 -6.09
N ARG A 133 -13.94 27.79 -5.68
CA ARG A 133 -13.76 28.28 -4.30
C ARG A 133 -14.70 29.43 -3.94
N MET A 134 -15.08 30.27 -4.91
CA MET A 134 -16.01 31.39 -4.68
C MET A 134 -17.44 30.87 -4.47
N LEU A 135 -18.22 31.56 -3.61
CA LEU A 135 -19.60 31.16 -3.31
C LEU A 135 -20.46 31.08 -4.58
N GLU A 136 -20.28 32.04 -5.49
CA GLU A 136 -20.99 32.08 -6.78
C GLU A 136 -20.63 30.88 -7.67
N SER A 137 -19.35 30.52 -7.72
CA SER A 137 -18.83 29.47 -8.61
C SER A 137 -19.28 28.06 -8.25
N HIS A 138 -19.63 27.80 -6.98
CA HIS A 138 -20.16 26.49 -6.57
C HIS A 138 -21.65 26.51 -6.21
N SER A 139 -22.34 27.61 -6.54
CA SER A 139 -23.76 27.81 -6.21
C SER A 139 -24.01 27.56 -4.72
N CYS A 140 -23.28 28.29 -3.87
CA CYS A 140 -23.33 28.14 -2.43
C CYS A 140 -24.73 28.41 -1.89
N THR A 141 -25.21 27.59 -0.96
CA THR A 141 -26.48 27.81 -0.27
C THR A 141 -26.47 29.10 0.56
N GLY A 142 -25.32 29.48 1.12
CA GLY A 142 -25.18 30.71 1.91
C GLY A 142 -25.00 31.99 1.08
N LEU A 143 -25.05 31.92 -0.25
CA LEU A 143 -24.89 33.10 -1.11
C LEU A 143 -26.04 34.10 -0.93
N GLU A 144 -27.29 33.61 -0.83
CA GLU A 144 -28.47 34.45 -0.68
C GLU A 144 -28.51 35.14 0.70
N ASP A 145 -28.13 34.42 1.76
CA ASP A 145 -28.08 34.96 3.12
C ASP A 145 -27.03 36.08 3.22
N CYS A 146 -25.82 35.83 2.71
CA CYS A 146 -24.74 36.82 2.71
C CYS A 146 -25.12 38.09 1.92
N LYS A 147 -25.75 37.91 0.76
CA LYS A 147 -26.21 39.03 -0.08
C LYS A 147 -27.32 39.85 0.58
N LYS A 148 -28.23 39.19 1.31
CA LYS A 148 -29.32 39.87 2.03
C LYS A 148 -28.78 40.70 3.20
N GLU A 149 -27.87 40.14 3.99
CA GLU A 149 -27.22 40.85 5.11
C GLU A 149 -26.46 42.10 4.64
N GLU A 150 -25.72 41.97 3.53
CA GLU A 150 -24.96 43.09 2.98
C GLU A 150 -25.89 44.20 2.43
N LYS A 151 -27.00 43.80 1.79
CA LYS A 151 -28.03 44.74 1.33
C LYS A 151 -28.71 45.48 2.48
N GLU A 152 -29.01 44.77 3.58
CA GLU A 152 -29.59 45.37 4.77
C GLU A 152 -28.65 46.36 5.43
N ARG A 153 -27.37 46.01 5.58
CA ARG A 153 -26.34 46.91 6.12
C ARG A 153 -26.16 48.18 5.28
N ASN A 154 -26.14 48.03 3.96
CA ASN A 154 -26.04 49.18 3.05
C ASN A 154 -27.31 50.05 3.10
N ARG A 155 -28.49 49.43 3.24
CA ARG A 155 -29.75 50.14 3.43
C ARG A 155 -29.72 50.98 4.71
N GLU A 156 -29.34 50.40 5.85
CA GLU A 156 -29.24 51.11 7.13
C GLU A 156 -28.26 52.29 7.05
N LYS A 157 -27.11 52.09 6.39
CA LYS A 157 -26.14 53.16 6.18
C LYS A 157 -26.71 54.31 5.36
N LEU A 158 -27.36 54.01 4.24
CA LEU A 158 -28.05 55.01 3.41
C LEU A 158 -29.18 55.71 4.15
N GLU A 159 -29.94 54.99 4.99
CA GLU A 159 -30.99 55.56 5.83
C GLU A 159 -30.42 56.53 6.87
N SER A 160 -29.25 56.22 7.45
CA SER A 160 -28.56 57.08 8.41
C SER A 160 -27.95 58.34 7.78
N GLU A 161 -27.54 58.26 6.52
CA GLU A 161 -26.97 59.37 5.74
C GLU A 161 -28.06 60.16 4.98
N ARG A 162 -29.33 59.80 5.15
CA ARG A 162 -30.45 60.41 4.43
C ARG A 162 -30.68 61.85 4.91
N THR A 163 -30.36 62.82 4.07
CA THR A 163 -30.69 64.23 4.32
C THR A 163 -32.21 64.44 4.30
N VAL A 164 -32.75 65.07 5.34
CA VAL A 164 -34.15 65.47 5.42
C VAL A 164 -34.27 66.93 5.01
N ALA A 165 -35.17 67.25 4.07
CA ALA A 165 -35.47 68.62 3.74
C ALA A 165 -36.09 69.33 4.97
N ILE A 166 -35.43 70.37 5.48
CA ILE A 166 -35.98 71.21 6.53
C ILE A 166 -37.12 72.01 5.90
N LYS A 167 -38.36 71.67 6.26
CA LYS A 167 -39.56 72.33 5.73
C LYS A 167 -39.85 73.56 6.59
N GLY A 168 -39.43 74.73 6.14
CA GLY A 168 -39.82 76.03 6.71
C GLY A 168 -38.67 77.02 6.86
N ILE A 169 -38.48 77.85 5.85
CA ILE A 169 -38.13 79.28 5.97
C ILE A 169 -39.15 80.03 5.12
#